data_AF-A0A3C1RV39-F1
#
_entry.id   AF-A0A3C1RV39-F1
#
_cell.length_a   1.000
_cell.length_b   1.000
_cell.length_c   1.000
_cell.angle_alpha   90.00
_cell.angle_beta   90.00
_cell.angle_gamma   90.00
#
_symmetry.space_group_name_H-M   'P 1'
#
loop_
_entity.id
_entity.type
_entity.pdbx_description
1 polymer ?
#
loop_
_entity_poly.entity_id
_entity_poly.type
_entity_poly.pdbx_seq_one_letter_code
_entity_poly.pdbx_strand_id
1 'polypeptide(L)'
;MDSKPITAPQFIILGVQKGGTNSLYHYLCQHPQIVAATKKEIHFFSLNYAQGLDWYKSQFSPEADGKYLLTGEGSPYYLFHPLVPQRLYESFPETRLIVLLRNPVDRAISHYYWQVKLGYESLSLEDAIHTEPQRLAGELEKISENPTYYSFYHQHYSYLSRGMYAEQLQRWMKLFPLKQFLIIRSEDLYLDSEKVVNQVFDFLGLPNYQLSSYDKYNANDYPNVNPIIRQQLETYFQPFNQELTQLLGQDWSWVIPENSSKSTPELPDLSHNTSSQSILNSVKFMKKVDYESAWDDYAKNWQSTSSEQVYRGDEWIGSAAGAASSLAEYESLIEQQFIAPYIQKHHQVLEIGVGGGKTAALLLNYCDRLVCADISKELLNATHKRLGDERVRYVKLDGLTLDGIAPQSLDVCFCYDTLVHIEPRDIFNYLTRIPALLKGDRLCIFHHTNLLSELGWQKFLQDWDKNLLGNRHGTAFSLMTDTIMERFLTHLNYEILRKDNESVPRDCVWICQAPEII
;
A
#
# COMPACT_ATOMS: atom_id res chain seq x y z
N MET A 1 2.24 3.82 55.02
CA MET A 1 3.03 3.05 54.02
C MET A 1 3.31 4.03 52.91
N ASP A 2 4.55 4.48 52.77
CA ASP A 2 4.91 5.47 51.76
C ASP A 2 4.74 4.85 50.37
N SER A 3 3.73 5.34 49.63
CA SER A 3 3.50 4.99 48.25
C SER A 3 4.69 5.50 47.42
N LYS A 4 5.64 4.61 47.08
CA LYS A 4 6.68 4.95 46.11
C LYS A 4 6.00 5.29 44.77
N PRO A 5 6.33 6.43 44.14
CA PRO A 5 5.80 6.76 42.82
C PRO A 5 6.23 5.68 41.82
N ILE A 6 5.30 5.26 40.96
CA ILE A 6 5.57 4.30 39.90
C ILE A 6 6.35 5.02 38.79
N THR A 7 7.67 5.04 38.90
CA THR A 7 8.54 5.73 37.94
C THR A 7 9.30 4.75 37.04
N ALA A 8 8.85 3.49 36.92
CA ALA A 8 9.52 2.47 36.13
C ALA A 8 8.50 1.46 35.59
N PRO A 9 8.68 0.95 34.36
CA PRO A 9 7.81 -0.09 33.81
C PRO A 9 8.04 -1.42 34.56
N GLN A 10 6.99 -2.01 35.12
CA GLN A 10 7.07 -3.36 35.69
C GLN A 10 6.96 -4.43 34.61
N PHE A 11 6.36 -4.09 33.47
CA PHE A 11 6.29 -4.98 32.31
C PHE A 11 6.55 -4.25 31.00
N ILE A 12 7.10 -4.97 30.03
CA ILE A 12 7.22 -4.50 28.66
C ILE A 12 6.78 -5.61 27.70
N ILE A 13 5.87 -5.26 26.78
CA ILE A 13 5.54 -6.11 25.63
C ILE A 13 6.58 -5.85 24.54
N LEU A 14 7.55 -6.76 24.40
CA LEU A 14 8.72 -6.59 23.53
C LEU A 14 8.41 -6.72 22.04
N GLY A 15 7.36 -7.47 21.71
CA GLY A 15 7.12 -7.89 20.33
C GLY A 15 6.16 -9.07 20.21
N VAL A 16 5.99 -9.62 19.02
CA VAL A 16 6.62 -9.16 17.76
C VAL A 16 5.76 -8.13 17.03
N GLN A 17 6.40 -7.30 16.21
CA GLN A 17 5.66 -6.45 15.27
C GLN A 17 4.74 -7.34 14.42
N LYS A 18 3.46 -6.95 14.33
CA LYS A 18 2.39 -7.71 13.66
C LYS A 18 1.97 -9.01 14.37
N GLY A 19 2.32 -9.20 15.63
CA GLY A 19 1.90 -10.31 16.51
C GLY A 19 0.72 -10.00 17.44
N GLY A 20 -0.02 -8.90 17.25
CA GLY A 20 -1.17 -8.57 18.11
C GLY A 20 -0.84 -7.85 19.43
N THR A 21 0.37 -7.29 19.54
CA THR A 21 0.83 -6.52 20.70
C THR A 21 -0.05 -5.33 21.07
N ASN A 22 -0.72 -4.70 20.08
CA ASN A 22 -1.66 -3.61 20.33
C ASN A 22 -2.92 -4.11 21.03
N SER A 23 -3.54 -5.19 20.52
CA SER A 23 -4.69 -5.81 21.17
C SER A 23 -4.36 -6.21 22.61
N LEU A 24 -3.24 -6.91 22.83
CA LEU A 24 -2.86 -7.30 24.19
C LEU A 24 -2.66 -6.09 25.11
N TYR A 25 -1.95 -5.05 24.68
CA TYR A 25 -1.74 -3.88 25.53
C TYR A 25 -3.06 -3.19 25.92
N HIS A 26 -3.99 -3.06 24.97
CA HIS A 26 -5.31 -2.52 25.24
C HIS A 26 -6.11 -3.39 26.22
N TYR A 27 -6.01 -4.71 26.12
CA TYR A 27 -6.64 -5.63 27.07
C TYR A 27 -6.06 -5.46 28.48
N LEU A 28 -4.73 -5.39 28.60
CA LEU A 28 -4.07 -5.22 29.90
C LEU A 28 -4.46 -3.90 30.57
N CYS A 29 -4.53 -2.80 29.82
CA CYS A 29 -4.88 -1.49 30.37
C CYS A 29 -6.35 -1.37 30.83
N GLN A 30 -7.19 -2.37 30.58
CA GLN A 30 -8.55 -2.44 31.15
C GLN A 30 -8.56 -3.01 32.57
N HIS A 31 -7.45 -3.62 33.03
CA HIS A 31 -7.35 -4.12 34.40
C HIS A 31 -7.28 -2.94 35.38
N PRO A 32 -8.07 -2.91 36.47
CA PRO A 32 -8.12 -1.78 37.41
C PRO A 32 -6.81 -1.51 38.14
N GLN A 33 -5.89 -2.49 38.14
CA GLN A 33 -4.54 -2.36 38.70
C GLN A 33 -3.44 -2.11 37.65
N ILE A 34 -3.78 -1.76 36.42
CA ILE A 34 -2.80 -1.38 35.40
C ILE A 34 -3.05 0.08 34.99
N VAL A 35 -2.02 0.91 35.12
CA VAL A 35 -2.01 2.29 34.64
C VAL A 35 -1.32 2.32 33.28
N ALA A 36 -2.06 2.75 32.25
CA ALA A 36 -1.52 2.92 30.92
C ALA A 36 -0.39 3.96 30.91
N ALA A 37 0.60 3.75 30.05
CA ALA A 37 1.54 4.80 29.72
C ALA A 37 0.82 5.92 28.95
N THR A 38 1.42 7.11 28.90
CA THR A 38 0.93 8.27 28.14
C THR A 38 0.62 7.96 26.68
N LYS A 39 1.35 7.02 26.07
CA LYS A 39 1.06 6.47 24.75
C LYS A 39 1.57 5.04 24.61
N LYS A 40 0.98 4.31 23.65
CA LYS A 40 1.54 3.06 23.13
C LYS A 40 2.80 3.33 22.31
N GLU A 41 3.72 2.37 22.29
CA GLU A 41 4.96 2.40 21.51
C GLU A 41 5.82 3.64 21.82
N ILE A 42 6.37 3.68 23.04
CA ILE A 42 7.22 4.80 23.48
C ILE A 42 8.54 4.83 22.68
N HIS A 43 9.01 3.66 22.24
CA HIS A 43 10.26 3.48 21.49
C HIS A 43 11.47 4.15 22.16
N PHE A 44 11.51 4.19 23.51
CA PHE A 44 12.62 4.77 24.25
C PHE A 44 13.92 4.01 24.02
N PHE A 45 13.94 2.71 24.28
CA PHE A 45 15.17 1.92 24.19
C PHE A 45 15.67 1.72 22.75
N SER A 46 14.83 2.01 21.75
CA SER A 46 15.16 1.93 20.32
C SER A 46 15.45 3.32 19.72
N LEU A 47 14.40 4.12 19.49
CA LEU A 47 14.44 5.35 18.68
C LEU A 47 14.71 6.62 19.49
N ASN A 48 14.23 6.66 20.74
CA ASN A 48 14.20 7.87 21.57
C ASN A 48 15.22 7.81 22.73
N TYR A 49 16.26 6.97 22.63
CA TYR A 49 17.18 6.71 23.75
C TYR A 49 17.94 7.98 24.20
N ALA A 50 18.24 8.86 23.25
CA ALA A 50 18.93 10.14 23.50
C ALA A 50 18.11 11.12 24.37
N GLN A 51 16.80 10.91 24.54
CA GLN A 51 15.96 11.75 25.39
C GLN A 51 16.26 11.58 26.89
N GLY A 52 16.99 10.52 27.26
CA GLY A 52 17.38 10.25 28.64
C GLY A 52 16.29 9.59 29.47
N LEU A 53 16.71 9.01 30.60
CA LEU A 53 15.84 8.18 31.42
C LEU A 53 14.70 8.97 32.08
N ASP A 54 14.92 10.24 32.45
CA ASP A 54 13.89 11.06 33.06
C ASP A 54 12.74 11.37 32.10
N TRP A 55 13.06 11.60 30.82
CA TRP A 55 12.04 11.69 29.78
C TRP A 55 11.24 10.40 29.68
N TYR A 56 11.89 9.23 29.70
CA TYR A 56 11.19 7.95 29.66
C TYR A 56 10.26 7.75 30.86
N LYS A 57 10.75 8.05 32.07
CA LYS A 57 9.96 7.95 33.30
C LYS A 57 8.74 8.87 33.29
N SER A 58 8.85 10.06 32.67
CA SER A 58 7.73 10.99 32.51
C SER A 58 6.59 10.45 31.63
N GLN A 59 6.82 9.39 30.87
CA GLN A 59 5.79 8.75 30.06
C GLN A 59 4.83 7.88 30.88
N PHE A 60 5.07 7.71 32.19
CA PHE A 60 4.23 6.99 33.12
C PHE A 60 3.64 7.95 34.17
N SER A 61 2.35 7.81 34.47
CA SER A 61 1.66 8.74 35.37
C SER A 61 2.15 8.62 36.82
N PRO A 62 2.48 9.74 37.49
CA PRO A 62 2.90 9.74 38.90
C PRO A 62 1.73 9.54 39.89
N GLU A 63 0.49 9.66 39.43
CA GLU A 63 -0.73 9.74 40.26
C GLU A 63 -1.27 8.39 40.76
N ALA A 64 -0.42 7.36 40.83
CA ALA A 64 -0.82 6.09 41.42
C ALA A 64 -0.94 6.23 42.96
N ASP A 65 -2.14 6.57 43.43
CA ASP A 65 -2.60 6.31 44.79
C ASP A 65 -2.23 4.86 45.15
N GLY A 66 -1.26 4.71 46.05
CA GLY A 66 -1.07 3.71 47.13
C GLY A 66 -1.53 2.24 47.00
N LYS A 67 -2.48 1.89 46.14
CA LYS A 67 -2.94 0.54 45.83
C LYS A 67 -2.19 -0.02 44.62
N TYR A 68 -1.05 -0.67 44.84
CA TYR A 68 -0.33 -1.58 43.91
C TYR A 68 -0.81 -1.55 42.45
N LEU A 69 -0.60 -0.42 41.76
CA LEU A 69 -0.82 -0.32 40.32
C LEU A 69 0.47 -0.76 39.63
N LEU A 70 0.36 -1.49 38.53
CA LEU A 70 1.47 -1.77 37.62
C LEU A 70 1.40 -0.79 36.46
N THR A 71 2.54 -0.42 35.90
CA THR A 71 2.62 0.30 34.64
C THR A 71 3.58 -0.42 33.70
N GLY A 72 3.41 -0.17 32.41
CA GLY A 72 4.22 -0.80 31.39
C GLY A 72 3.95 -0.22 30.02
N GLU A 73 4.83 -0.58 29.08
CA GLU A 73 4.70 -0.18 27.69
C GLU A 73 4.76 -1.39 26.76
N GLY A 74 4.69 -1.12 25.46
CA GLY A 74 5.16 -2.10 24.51
C GLY A 74 5.51 -1.44 23.21
N SER A 75 6.72 -1.72 22.76
CA SER A 75 7.31 -1.19 21.54
C SER A 75 7.81 -2.41 20.76
N PRO A 76 7.03 -2.97 19.82
CA PRO A 76 7.28 -4.29 19.24
C PRO A 76 8.60 -4.44 18.46
N TYR A 77 9.27 -3.33 18.18
CA TYR A 77 10.60 -3.29 17.59
C TYR A 77 11.71 -3.67 18.58
N TYR A 78 11.43 -3.60 19.89
CA TYR A 78 12.37 -3.91 20.95
C TYR A 78 12.95 -5.32 20.84
N LEU A 79 12.12 -6.33 20.57
CA LEU A 79 12.62 -7.71 20.48
C LEU A 79 13.75 -7.85 19.45
N PHE A 80 13.62 -7.18 18.31
CA PHE A 80 14.57 -7.29 17.19
C PHE A 80 15.75 -6.31 17.27
N HIS A 81 15.58 -5.15 17.91
CA HIS A 81 16.61 -4.11 17.90
C HIS A 81 17.85 -4.53 18.73
N PRO A 82 19.06 -4.49 18.14
CA PRO A 82 20.24 -5.16 18.71
C PRO A 82 20.69 -4.62 20.07
N LEU A 83 20.50 -3.32 20.31
CA LEU A 83 20.97 -2.65 21.54
C LEU A 83 19.92 -2.59 22.66
N VAL A 84 18.66 -2.89 22.39
CA VAL A 84 17.59 -2.77 23.40
C VAL A 84 17.79 -3.69 24.60
N PRO A 85 18.16 -4.98 24.44
CA PRO A 85 18.34 -5.88 25.59
C PRO A 85 19.28 -5.29 26.66
N GLN A 86 20.45 -4.82 26.23
CA GLN A 86 21.46 -4.25 27.11
C GLN A 86 20.96 -2.98 27.80
N ARG A 87 20.38 -2.04 27.03
CA ARG A 87 19.88 -0.77 27.59
C ARG A 87 18.77 -0.98 28.62
N LEU A 88 17.85 -1.92 28.34
CA LEU A 88 16.79 -2.23 29.27
C LEU A 88 17.34 -2.89 30.53
N TYR A 89 18.28 -3.84 30.39
CA TYR A 89 18.89 -4.53 31.53
C TYR A 89 19.63 -3.55 32.46
N GLU A 90 20.40 -2.63 31.89
CA GLU A 90 21.12 -1.60 32.67
C GLU A 90 20.19 -0.65 33.43
N SER A 91 19.00 -0.39 32.89
CA SER A 91 18.05 0.57 33.46
C SER A 91 17.04 -0.07 34.41
N PHE A 92 16.49 -1.23 34.03
CA PHE A 92 15.37 -1.90 34.69
C PHE A 92 15.50 -3.44 34.61
N PRO A 93 16.50 -4.04 35.32
CA PRO A 93 16.82 -5.47 35.20
C PRO A 93 15.69 -6.40 35.69
N GLU A 94 14.79 -5.91 36.54
CA GLU A 94 13.67 -6.69 37.11
C GLU A 94 12.38 -6.65 36.26
N THR A 95 12.41 -6.00 35.08
CA THR A 95 11.23 -5.87 34.22
C THR A 95 10.73 -7.25 33.75
N ARG A 96 9.43 -7.49 33.81
CA ARG A 96 8.81 -8.66 33.18
C ARG A 96 8.61 -8.44 31.68
N LEU A 97 8.95 -9.43 30.88
CA LEU A 97 9.05 -9.34 29.43
C LEU A 97 7.99 -10.24 28.80
N ILE A 98 7.09 -9.64 28.01
CA ILE A 98 6.02 -10.35 27.32
C ILE A 98 6.33 -10.38 25.83
N VAL A 99 6.23 -11.56 25.22
CA VAL A 99 6.51 -11.79 23.81
C VAL A 99 5.34 -12.55 23.18
N LEU A 100 4.72 -11.96 22.17
CA LEU A 100 3.74 -12.61 21.30
C LEU A 100 4.42 -13.01 20.00
N LEU A 101 4.66 -14.29 19.80
CA LEU A 101 5.15 -14.82 18.54
C LEU A 101 3.96 -15.13 17.63
N ARG A 102 4.10 -14.91 16.33
CA ARG A 102 3.09 -15.25 15.31
C ARG A 102 3.75 -16.15 14.28
N ASN A 103 2.98 -16.94 13.54
CA ASN A 103 3.46 -17.58 12.33
C ASN A 103 4.36 -16.61 11.52
N PRO A 104 5.66 -16.92 11.32
CA PRO A 104 6.61 -15.96 10.78
C PRO A 104 6.30 -15.59 9.32
N VAL A 105 5.63 -16.47 8.57
CA VAL A 105 5.14 -16.22 7.20
C VAL A 105 4.06 -15.16 7.24
N ASP A 106 3.02 -15.37 8.05
CA ASP A 106 1.93 -14.42 8.21
C ASP A 106 2.40 -13.08 8.77
N ARG A 107 3.37 -13.11 9.69
CA ARG A 107 3.99 -11.91 10.23
C ARG A 107 4.79 -11.16 9.17
N ALA A 108 5.59 -11.85 8.35
CA ALA A 108 6.39 -11.24 7.29
C ALA A 108 5.48 -10.57 6.24
N ILE A 109 4.46 -11.28 5.77
CA ILE A 109 3.45 -10.76 4.83
C ILE A 109 2.73 -9.55 5.43
N SER A 110 2.29 -9.66 6.69
CA SER A 110 1.63 -8.56 7.39
C SER A 110 2.55 -7.35 7.60
N HIS A 111 3.86 -7.58 7.78
CA HIS A 111 4.86 -6.52 7.89
C HIS A 111 5.04 -5.82 6.54
N TYR A 112 5.24 -6.58 5.46
CA TYR A 112 5.31 -6.04 4.11
C TYR A 112 4.12 -5.16 3.76
N TYR A 113 2.89 -5.66 3.89
CA TYR A 113 1.71 -4.87 3.55
C TYR A 113 1.51 -3.67 4.49
N TRP A 114 2.02 -3.73 5.71
CA TRP A 114 2.07 -2.57 6.59
C TRP A 114 3.02 -1.50 6.06
N GLN A 115 4.19 -1.87 5.55
CA GLN A 115 5.13 -0.93 4.94
C GLN A 115 4.62 -0.35 3.62
N VAL A 116 3.93 -1.16 2.81
CA VAL A 116 3.22 -0.69 1.61
C VAL A 116 2.15 0.34 2.00
N LYS A 117 1.34 0.05 3.03
CA LYS A 117 0.31 0.97 3.54
C LYS A 117 0.89 2.30 4.02
N LEU A 118 2.08 2.28 4.63
CA LEU A 118 2.80 3.48 5.08
C LEU A 118 3.49 4.22 3.93
N GLY A 119 3.53 3.66 2.71
CA GLY A 119 4.23 4.23 1.57
C GLY A 119 5.75 4.05 1.62
N TYR A 120 6.24 3.16 2.49
CA TYR A 120 7.68 2.87 2.60
C TYR A 120 8.11 1.75 1.65
N GLU A 121 7.23 0.81 1.32
CA GLU A 121 7.54 -0.25 0.35
C GLU A 121 6.81 -0.04 -0.96
N SER A 122 7.58 -0.04 -2.05
CA SER A 122 7.08 0.08 -3.42
C SER A 122 7.37 -1.16 -4.27
N LEU A 123 8.25 -2.05 -3.81
CA LEU A 123 8.54 -3.30 -4.49
C LEU A 123 7.40 -4.29 -4.28
N SER A 124 7.30 -5.30 -5.17
CA SER A 124 6.45 -6.46 -4.94
C SER A 124 6.90 -7.22 -3.68
N LEU A 125 6.04 -8.07 -3.11
CA LEU A 125 6.41 -8.87 -1.93
C LEU A 125 7.65 -9.73 -2.21
N GLU A 126 7.71 -10.35 -3.39
CA GLU A 126 8.83 -11.20 -3.81
C GLU A 126 10.13 -10.38 -3.95
N ASP A 127 10.09 -9.24 -4.65
CA ASP A 127 11.25 -8.39 -4.82
C ASP A 127 11.72 -7.75 -3.50
N ALA A 128 10.78 -7.36 -2.65
CA ALA A 128 11.06 -6.79 -1.33
C ALA A 128 11.80 -7.79 -0.44
N ILE A 129 11.39 -9.07 -0.47
CA ILE A 129 12.06 -10.18 0.22
C ILE A 129 13.45 -10.43 -0.38
N HIS A 130 13.57 -10.49 -1.70
CA HIS A 130 14.86 -10.72 -2.38
C HIS A 130 15.88 -9.59 -2.15
N THR A 131 15.39 -8.35 -1.95
CA THR A 131 16.22 -7.15 -1.76
C THR A 131 16.56 -6.89 -0.29
N GLU A 132 15.91 -7.58 0.66
CA GLU A 132 16.13 -7.37 2.10
C GLU A 132 17.59 -7.53 2.52
N PRO A 133 18.34 -8.60 2.13
CA PRO A 133 19.74 -8.75 2.54
C PRO A 133 20.62 -7.56 2.13
N GLN A 134 20.41 -7.01 0.93
CA GLN A 134 21.14 -5.86 0.40
C GLN A 134 20.75 -4.58 1.16
N ARG A 135 19.47 -4.39 1.48
CA ARG A 135 18.99 -3.25 2.28
C ARG A 135 19.49 -3.26 3.72
N LEU A 136 19.69 -4.45 4.30
CA LEU A 136 20.15 -4.59 5.69
C LEU A 136 21.67 -4.67 5.82
N ALA A 137 22.41 -4.85 4.73
CA ALA A 137 23.87 -4.94 4.74
C ALA A 137 24.51 -3.71 5.39
N GLY A 138 25.33 -3.92 6.42
CA GLY A 138 26.03 -2.85 7.14
C GLY A 138 25.19 -2.10 8.17
N GLU A 139 23.88 -2.35 8.26
CA GLU A 139 23.02 -1.58 9.19
C GLU A 139 23.26 -1.96 10.66
N LEU A 140 23.57 -3.22 10.95
CA LEU A 140 23.89 -3.65 12.32
C LEU A 140 25.20 -3.05 12.82
N GLU A 141 26.20 -2.96 11.95
CA GLU A 141 27.49 -2.31 12.22
C GLU A 141 27.27 -0.83 12.52
N LYS A 142 26.53 -0.11 11.67
CA LYS A 142 26.20 1.30 11.88
C LYS A 142 25.45 1.54 13.20
N ILE A 143 24.47 0.69 13.53
CA ILE A 143 23.74 0.79 14.82
C ILE A 143 24.70 0.57 15.99
N SER A 144 25.66 -0.34 15.87
CA SER A 144 26.62 -0.65 16.94
C SER A 144 27.66 0.45 17.13
N GLU A 145 28.15 1.06 16.05
CA GLU A 145 29.15 2.13 16.07
C GLU A 145 28.58 3.46 16.58
N ASN A 146 27.33 3.77 16.23
CA ASN A 146 26.62 4.93 16.74
C ASN A 146 25.32 4.48 17.43
N PRO A 147 25.33 4.34 18.77
CA PRO A 147 24.15 3.91 19.52
C PRO A 147 22.90 4.79 19.31
N THR A 148 23.05 6.05 18.89
CA THR A 148 21.90 6.94 18.61
C THR A 148 21.47 6.94 17.14
N TYR A 149 22.13 6.17 16.28
CA TYR A 149 21.81 6.06 14.86
C TYR A 149 20.44 5.42 14.64
N TYR A 150 19.67 6.06 13.78
CA TYR A 150 18.38 5.57 13.31
C TYR A 150 18.56 4.85 11.97
N SER A 151 18.43 3.51 11.99
CA SER A 151 18.36 2.73 10.75
C SER A 151 16.93 2.61 10.24
N PHE A 152 16.62 3.35 9.18
CA PHE A 152 15.35 3.23 8.47
C PHE A 152 15.18 1.81 7.89
N TYR A 153 16.22 1.27 7.25
CA TYR A 153 16.14 -0.04 6.60
C TYR A 153 15.91 -1.18 7.60
N HIS A 154 16.61 -1.18 8.74
CA HIS A 154 16.43 -2.20 9.78
C HIS A 154 15.08 -2.12 10.48
N GLN A 155 14.50 -0.91 10.61
CA GLN A 155 13.16 -0.76 11.18
C GLN A 155 12.07 -1.21 10.20
N HIS A 156 12.19 -0.85 8.92
CA HIS A 156 11.07 -0.97 7.99
C HIS A 156 11.18 -2.15 7.03
N TYR A 157 12.36 -2.53 6.56
CA TYR A 157 12.50 -3.55 5.50
C TYR A 157 12.98 -4.93 5.96
N SER A 158 13.07 -5.18 7.26
CA SER A 158 13.45 -6.50 7.78
C SER A 158 12.22 -7.44 7.83
N TYR A 159 11.78 -7.93 6.67
CA TYR A 159 10.63 -8.84 6.54
C TYR A 159 10.95 -10.26 6.94
N LEU A 160 12.11 -10.79 6.59
CA LEU A 160 12.59 -12.13 6.88
C LEU A 160 13.30 -12.17 8.23
N SER A 161 14.32 -11.33 8.44
CA SER A 161 15.17 -11.37 9.64
C SER A 161 14.36 -11.21 10.92
N ARG A 162 13.30 -10.40 10.90
CA ARG A 162 12.41 -10.20 12.06
C ARG A 162 11.63 -11.47 12.44
N GLY A 163 11.48 -12.43 11.52
CA GLY A 163 10.84 -13.73 11.74
C GLY A 163 11.77 -14.79 12.35
N MET A 164 13.07 -14.53 12.44
CA MET A 164 14.04 -15.44 13.06
C MET A 164 14.04 -15.24 14.58
N TYR A 165 13.03 -15.81 15.26
CA TYR A 165 12.78 -15.51 16.67
C TYR A 165 13.80 -16.11 17.64
N ALA A 166 14.39 -17.26 17.32
CA ALA A 166 15.34 -17.95 18.19
C ALA A 166 16.56 -17.08 18.49
N GLU A 167 17.19 -16.52 17.45
CA GLU A 167 18.37 -15.65 17.58
C GLU A 167 18.08 -14.40 18.42
N GLN A 168 16.90 -13.78 18.22
CA GLN A 168 16.45 -12.64 19.00
C GLN A 168 16.29 -13.02 20.47
N LEU A 169 15.55 -14.10 20.77
CA LEU A 169 15.32 -14.56 22.14
C LEU A 169 16.60 -14.96 22.85
N GLN A 170 17.53 -15.66 22.18
CA GLN A 170 18.84 -16.00 22.74
C GLN A 170 19.61 -14.76 23.20
N ARG A 171 19.55 -13.67 22.42
CA ARG A 171 20.19 -12.39 22.78
C ARG A 171 19.61 -11.80 24.05
N TRP A 172 18.28 -11.85 24.20
CA TRP A 172 17.57 -11.40 25.39
C TRP A 172 17.84 -12.29 26.61
N MET A 173 17.84 -13.62 26.42
CA MET A 173 18.03 -14.61 27.50
C MET A 173 19.47 -14.67 28.04
N LYS A 174 20.45 -14.07 27.35
CA LYS A 174 21.80 -13.84 27.90
C LYS A 174 21.81 -12.84 29.06
N LEU A 175 20.84 -11.93 29.11
CA LEU A 175 20.76 -10.85 30.10
C LEU A 175 19.63 -11.06 31.10
N PHE A 176 18.48 -11.52 30.63
CA PHE A 176 17.30 -11.75 31.47
C PHE A 176 17.07 -13.26 31.68
N PRO A 177 16.79 -13.72 32.90
CA PRO A 177 16.45 -15.11 33.17
C PRO A 177 15.09 -15.49 32.58
N LEU A 178 14.92 -16.74 32.17
CA LEU A 178 13.70 -17.25 31.52
C LEU A 178 12.41 -16.99 32.33
N LYS A 179 12.50 -17.00 33.66
CA LYS A 179 11.36 -16.69 34.56
C LYS A 179 10.78 -15.28 34.39
N GLN A 180 11.52 -14.36 33.79
CA GLN A 180 11.06 -13.01 33.45
C GLN A 180 10.40 -12.94 32.08
N PHE A 181 10.30 -14.04 31.34
CA PHE A 181 9.63 -14.09 30.05
C PHE A 181 8.28 -14.79 30.15
N LEU A 182 7.28 -14.20 29.51
CA LEU A 182 6.07 -14.87 29.10
C LEU A 182 6.01 -14.86 27.58
N ILE A 183 6.16 -16.02 26.96
CA ILE A 183 6.17 -16.19 25.51
C ILE A 183 4.88 -16.89 25.11
N ILE A 184 4.09 -16.25 24.25
CA ILE A 184 2.74 -16.67 23.86
C ILE A 184 2.65 -16.74 22.34
N ARG A 185 1.83 -17.67 21.83
CA ARG A 185 1.40 -17.69 20.43
C ARG A 185 0.29 -16.67 20.21
N SER A 186 0.43 -15.83 19.19
CA SER A 186 -0.56 -14.82 18.83
C SER A 186 -1.90 -15.46 18.49
N GLU A 187 -1.85 -16.64 17.88
CA GLU A 187 -2.97 -17.48 17.49
C GLU A 187 -3.78 -17.92 18.72
N ASP A 188 -3.12 -18.25 19.82
CA ASP A 188 -3.79 -18.60 21.09
C ASP A 188 -4.51 -17.37 21.67
N LEU A 189 -3.93 -16.16 21.57
CA LEU A 189 -4.58 -14.93 22.02
C LEU A 189 -5.91 -14.71 21.29
N TYR A 190 -6.01 -15.04 20.01
CA TYR A 190 -7.25 -14.85 19.24
C TYR A 190 -8.21 -16.03 19.32
N LEU A 191 -7.72 -17.23 19.66
CA LEU A 191 -8.54 -18.41 19.87
C LEU A 191 -9.27 -18.34 21.23
N ASP A 192 -8.57 -17.91 22.28
CA ASP A 192 -9.10 -17.81 23.64
C ASP A 192 -8.48 -16.60 24.35
N SER A 193 -8.97 -15.40 24.00
CA SER A 193 -8.46 -14.14 24.51
C SER A 193 -8.55 -14.03 26.03
N GLU A 194 -9.64 -14.49 26.62
CA GLU A 194 -9.84 -14.44 28.07
C GLU A 194 -8.79 -15.27 28.81
N LYS A 195 -8.57 -16.51 28.37
CA LYS A 195 -7.55 -17.38 28.97
C LYS A 195 -6.15 -16.78 28.85
N VAL A 196 -5.78 -16.29 27.67
CA VAL A 196 -4.45 -15.73 27.44
C VAL A 196 -4.23 -14.44 28.21
N VAL A 197 -5.22 -13.55 28.26
CA VAL A 197 -5.13 -12.30 29.03
C VAL A 197 -4.97 -12.59 30.53
N ASN A 198 -5.74 -13.54 31.07
CA ASN A 198 -5.58 -13.96 32.47
C ASN A 198 -4.23 -14.64 32.73
N GLN A 199 -3.68 -15.41 31.80
CA GLN A 199 -2.31 -15.92 31.89
C GLN A 199 -1.28 -14.78 32.00
N VAL A 200 -1.49 -13.66 31.30
CA VAL A 200 -0.64 -12.48 31.45
C VAL A 200 -0.85 -11.82 32.82
N PHE A 201 -2.08 -11.71 33.32
CA PHE A 201 -2.33 -11.19 34.67
C PHE A 201 -1.64 -12.03 35.75
N ASP A 202 -1.78 -13.35 35.69
CA ASP A 202 -1.09 -14.28 36.60
C ASP A 202 0.43 -14.08 36.57
N PHE A 203 1.01 -13.97 35.38
CA PHE A 203 2.44 -13.70 35.21
C PHE A 203 2.87 -12.35 35.80
N LEU A 204 2.00 -11.33 35.72
CA LEU A 204 2.22 -10.03 36.34
C LEU A 204 1.92 -10.02 37.85
N GLY A 205 1.39 -11.12 38.41
CA GLY A 205 0.98 -11.22 39.81
C GLY A 205 -0.30 -10.43 40.11
N LEU A 206 -1.17 -10.29 39.12
CA LEU A 206 -2.48 -9.65 39.22
C LEU A 206 -3.59 -10.69 39.33
N PRO A 207 -4.72 -10.37 39.99
CA PRO A 207 -5.88 -11.25 39.98
C PRO A 207 -6.45 -11.39 38.56
N ASN A 208 -7.14 -12.50 38.32
CA ASN A 208 -7.92 -12.65 37.10
C ASN A 208 -8.98 -11.57 36.99
N TYR A 209 -9.23 -11.11 35.76
CA TYR A 209 -10.16 -10.04 35.48
C TYR A 209 -10.82 -10.26 34.13
N GLN A 210 -12.15 -10.26 34.13
CA GLN A 210 -12.94 -10.46 32.92
C GLN A 210 -13.17 -9.13 32.22
N LEU A 211 -12.73 -9.02 30.97
CA LEU A 211 -12.93 -7.82 30.16
C LEU A 211 -14.34 -7.78 29.56
N SER A 212 -14.81 -6.56 29.29
CA SER A 212 -16.10 -6.34 28.62
C SER A 212 -16.09 -6.78 27.15
N SER A 213 -14.93 -6.72 26.49
CA SER A 213 -14.73 -7.11 25.10
C SER A 213 -13.26 -7.44 24.83
N TYR A 214 -13.02 -8.29 23.83
CA TYR A 214 -11.70 -8.65 23.33
C TYR A 214 -11.60 -8.33 21.84
N ASP A 215 -11.87 -7.07 21.49
CA ASP A 215 -11.88 -6.61 20.10
C ASP A 215 -10.49 -6.72 19.46
N LYS A 216 -10.43 -7.21 18.21
CA LYS A 216 -9.17 -7.28 17.47
C LYS A 216 -8.76 -5.88 17.00
N TYR A 217 -7.69 -5.33 17.58
CA TYR A 217 -7.14 -4.04 17.19
C TYR A 217 -6.12 -4.18 16.06
N ASN A 218 -6.16 -3.28 15.07
CA ASN A 218 -5.24 -3.24 13.93
C ASN A 218 -5.23 -4.53 13.07
N ALA A 219 -6.35 -5.26 13.02
CA ALA A 219 -6.57 -6.28 12.01
C ALA A 219 -6.68 -5.57 10.65
N ASN A 220 -5.67 -5.74 9.80
CA ASN A 220 -5.72 -5.30 8.42
C ASN A 220 -5.89 -6.55 7.55
N ASP A 221 -6.86 -6.53 6.66
CA ASP A 221 -6.92 -7.47 5.55
C ASP A 221 -5.91 -7.05 4.48
N TYR A 222 -5.19 -8.02 3.96
CA TYR A 222 -4.28 -7.85 2.83
C TYR A 222 -4.57 -8.93 1.79
N PRO A 223 -4.27 -8.68 0.50
CA PRO A 223 -4.58 -9.62 -0.58
C PRO A 223 -4.10 -11.04 -0.28
N ASN A 224 -4.83 -12.02 -0.79
CA ASN A 224 -4.35 -13.40 -0.80
C ASN A 224 -3.01 -13.45 -1.55
N VAL A 225 -1.97 -13.83 -0.81
CA VAL A 225 -0.62 -13.97 -1.37
C VAL A 225 -0.59 -15.21 -2.27
N ASN A 226 0.15 -15.12 -3.37
CA ASN A 226 0.39 -16.25 -4.26
C ASN A 226 0.82 -17.48 -3.44
N PRO A 227 0.13 -18.63 -3.56
CA PRO A 227 0.46 -19.84 -2.81
C PRO A 227 1.92 -20.27 -2.94
N ILE A 228 2.56 -20.01 -4.09
CA ILE A 228 3.97 -20.32 -4.34
C ILE A 228 4.89 -19.50 -3.42
N ILE A 229 4.65 -18.18 -3.31
CA ILE A 229 5.45 -17.29 -2.44
C ILE A 229 5.28 -17.68 -0.97
N ARG A 230 4.04 -18.02 -0.57
CA ARG A 230 3.77 -18.54 0.79
C ARG A 230 4.57 -19.82 1.04
N GLN A 231 4.56 -20.79 0.13
CA GLN A 231 5.30 -22.04 0.28
C GLN A 231 6.82 -21.82 0.35
N GLN A 232 7.36 -20.87 -0.42
CA GLN A 232 8.76 -20.47 -0.35
C GLN A 232 9.10 -19.89 1.04
N LEU A 233 8.26 -19.02 1.59
CA LEU A 233 8.43 -18.47 2.93
C LEU A 233 8.32 -19.55 4.01
N GLU A 234 7.39 -20.49 3.89
CA GLU A 234 7.25 -21.64 4.80
C GLU A 234 8.52 -22.49 4.81
N THR A 235 9.07 -22.78 3.61
CA THR A 235 10.33 -23.51 3.45
C THR A 235 11.49 -22.73 4.07
N TYR A 236 11.55 -21.42 3.84
CA TYR A 236 12.59 -20.53 4.38
C TYR A 236 12.57 -20.50 5.92
N PHE A 237 11.40 -20.39 6.54
CA PHE A 237 11.29 -20.28 8.00
C PHE A 237 11.40 -21.61 8.75
N GLN A 238 11.27 -22.75 8.06
CA GLN A 238 11.28 -24.08 8.67
C GLN A 238 12.50 -24.36 9.58
N PRO A 239 13.77 -24.15 9.15
CA PRO A 239 14.92 -24.36 10.04
C PRO A 239 14.92 -23.42 11.26
N PHE A 240 14.50 -22.17 11.10
CA PHE A 240 14.44 -21.20 12.21
C PHE A 240 13.34 -21.54 13.23
N ASN A 241 12.22 -22.09 12.76
CA ASN A 241 11.15 -22.59 13.63
C ASN A 241 11.60 -23.82 14.43
N GLN A 242 12.40 -24.71 13.83
CA GLN A 242 13.00 -25.84 14.54
C GLN A 242 13.96 -25.37 15.64
N GLU A 243 14.80 -24.38 15.36
CA GLU A 243 15.69 -23.76 16.35
C GLU A 243 14.89 -23.14 17.52
N LEU A 244 13.78 -22.47 17.22
CA LEU A 244 12.89 -21.91 18.23
C LEU A 244 12.26 -23.00 19.12
N THR A 245 11.75 -24.07 18.52
CA THR A 245 11.22 -25.24 19.24
C THR A 245 12.28 -25.85 20.15
N GLN A 246 13.51 -25.99 19.68
CA GLN A 246 14.63 -26.48 20.48
C GLN A 246 14.97 -25.54 21.63
N LEU A 247 15.03 -24.23 21.38
CA LEU A 247 15.35 -23.22 22.39
C LEU A 247 14.32 -23.18 23.52
N LEU A 248 13.03 -23.29 23.18
CA LEU A 248 11.93 -23.15 24.13
C LEU A 248 11.46 -24.48 24.72
N GLY A 249 11.95 -25.62 24.22
CA GLY A 249 11.64 -26.95 24.74
C GLY A 249 10.17 -27.37 24.58
N GLN A 250 9.43 -26.73 23.67
CA GLN A 250 8.03 -27.03 23.37
C GLN A 250 7.75 -26.83 21.88
N ASP A 251 6.70 -27.47 21.37
CA ASP A 251 6.35 -27.35 19.96
C ASP A 251 5.82 -25.94 19.62
N TRP A 252 6.53 -25.25 18.74
CA TRP A 252 6.14 -23.96 18.17
C TRP A 252 5.73 -24.09 16.69
N SER A 253 5.24 -25.27 16.28
CA SER A 253 4.60 -25.42 14.98
C SER A 253 3.33 -24.55 14.89
N TRP A 254 3.22 -23.83 13.78
CA TRP A 254 2.07 -22.99 13.44
C TRP A 254 1.08 -23.72 12.52
N VAL A 255 1.25 -25.04 12.39
CA VAL A 255 0.43 -25.91 11.54
C VAL A 255 -0.87 -26.18 12.28
N ILE A 256 -2.00 -25.87 11.64
CA ILE A 256 -3.31 -26.29 12.12
C ILE A 256 -3.36 -27.82 11.97
N PRO A 257 -3.60 -28.60 13.05
CA PRO A 257 -3.63 -30.05 12.94
C PRO A 257 -4.68 -30.51 11.92
N GLU A 258 -4.31 -31.41 11.01
CA GLU A 258 -5.21 -32.01 9.99
C GLU A 258 -6.37 -32.86 10.58
N ASN A 259 -6.52 -32.92 11.90
CA ASN A 259 -7.53 -33.73 12.59
C ASN A 259 -8.76 -32.96 13.08
N SER A 260 -9.33 -32.12 12.22
CA SER A 260 -10.75 -31.75 12.30
C SER A 260 -11.45 -32.04 10.98
N SER A 261 -11.47 -33.31 10.60
CA SER A 261 -12.29 -33.82 9.50
C SER A 261 -13.77 -33.74 9.87
N LYS A 262 -14.50 -32.84 9.22
CA LYS A 262 -15.89 -33.12 8.84
C LYS A 262 -16.05 -32.85 7.36
N SER A 263 -16.13 -33.96 6.63
CA SER A 263 -16.71 -34.15 5.30
C SER A 263 -16.39 -33.07 4.26
N THR A 264 -15.44 -33.38 3.39
CA THR A 264 -15.38 -32.89 2.02
C THR A 264 -16.72 -33.13 1.32
N PRO A 265 -17.43 -32.10 0.82
CA PRO A 265 -18.45 -32.30 -0.20
C PRO A 265 -17.75 -32.44 -1.55
N GLU A 266 -18.16 -33.44 -2.33
CA GLU A 266 -17.82 -33.56 -3.74
C GLU A 266 -18.19 -32.28 -4.50
N LEU A 267 -17.35 -31.91 -5.47
CA LEU A 267 -17.57 -30.80 -6.39
C LEU A 267 -18.86 -31.04 -7.20
N PRO A 268 -19.85 -30.13 -7.17
CA PRO A 268 -20.98 -30.22 -8.07
C PRO A 268 -20.58 -29.71 -9.46
N ASP A 269 -20.93 -30.52 -10.46
CA ASP A 269 -21.08 -30.10 -11.85
C ASP A 269 -22.09 -28.94 -11.93
N LEU A 270 -21.68 -27.82 -12.52
CA LEU A 270 -22.52 -26.65 -12.74
C LEU A 270 -22.37 -26.14 -14.16
N SER A 271 -22.98 -26.90 -15.08
CA SER A 271 -23.81 -26.29 -16.11
C SER A 271 -24.97 -25.51 -15.44
N HIS A 272 -25.23 -24.30 -15.95
CA HIS A 272 -26.37 -23.41 -15.63
C HIS A 272 -26.36 -22.60 -14.31
N ASN A 273 -25.88 -21.36 -14.44
CA ASN A 273 -26.55 -20.08 -14.13
C ASN A 273 -27.71 -20.07 -13.11
N THR A 274 -27.58 -19.36 -11.97
CA THR A 274 -28.32 -18.10 -11.67
C THR A 274 -28.15 -17.58 -10.21
N SER A 275 -27.97 -16.25 -10.12
CA SER A 275 -28.22 -15.32 -8.99
C SER A 275 -27.28 -15.28 -7.77
N SER A 276 -26.16 -14.57 -7.94
CA SER A 276 -25.33 -14.03 -6.85
C SER A 276 -25.72 -12.57 -6.58
N GLN A 277 -26.69 -12.34 -5.70
CA GLN A 277 -27.10 -10.98 -5.32
C GLN A 277 -27.59 -10.95 -3.87
N SER A 278 -26.68 -10.92 -2.89
CA SER A 278 -27.01 -10.40 -1.53
C SER A 278 -25.85 -10.30 -0.50
N ILE A 279 -24.63 -10.77 -0.74
CA ILE A 279 -23.58 -10.81 0.33
C ILE A 279 -22.49 -9.72 0.18
N LEU A 280 -22.72 -8.69 -0.64
CA LEU A 280 -21.68 -7.75 -1.09
C LEU A 280 -21.54 -6.44 -0.27
N ASN A 281 -22.19 -6.29 0.88
CA ASN A 281 -22.18 -5.00 1.59
C ASN A 281 -21.80 -5.14 3.07
N SER A 282 -20.51 -5.08 3.40
CA SER A 282 -19.96 -4.26 4.52
C SER A 282 -18.52 -4.61 4.91
N VAL A 283 -17.52 -4.10 4.18
CA VAL A 283 -16.15 -3.87 4.68
C VAL A 283 -15.74 -2.48 4.23
N LYS A 284 -15.41 -1.56 5.16
CA LYS A 284 -14.97 -0.20 4.83
C LYS A 284 -13.49 -0.21 4.45
N PHE A 285 -13.24 -0.51 3.18
CA PHE A 285 -11.96 -0.31 2.47
C PHE A 285 -11.55 1.18 2.53
N MET A 286 -10.27 1.48 2.81
CA MET A 286 -9.67 2.69 2.24
C MET A 286 -9.29 2.34 0.80
N LYS A 287 -10.17 2.79 -0.10
CA LYS A 287 -10.27 2.44 -1.51
C LYS A 287 -9.09 2.97 -2.33
N LYS A 288 -8.41 2.12 -3.09
CA LYS A 288 -7.81 2.55 -4.36
C LYS A 288 -8.94 3.19 -5.17
N VAL A 289 -8.68 4.29 -5.88
CA VAL A 289 -9.67 4.82 -6.81
C VAL A 289 -9.93 3.72 -7.84
N ASP A 290 -11.15 3.20 -7.85
CA ASP A 290 -11.51 2.09 -8.71
C ASP A 290 -11.83 2.61 -10.12
N TYR A 291 -10.77 2.93 -10.86
CA TYR A 291 -10.88 3.40 -12.24
C TYR A 291 -11.48 2.31 -13.14
N GLU A 292 -11.09 1.05 -12.94
CA GLU A 292 -11.54 -0.07 -13.78
C GLU A 292 -13.05 -0.27 -13.70
N SER A 293 -13.60 -0.48 -12.50
CA SER A 293 -15.04 -0.70 -12.36
C SER A 293 -15.83 0.53 -12.81
N ALA A 294 -15.34 1.75 -12.53
CA ALA A 294 -16.03 2.97 -12.93
C ALA A 294 -16.12 3.13 -14.45
N TRP A 295 -15.05 2.80 -15.18
CA TRP A 295 -15.03 2.87 -16.64
C TRP A 295 -15.74 1.69 -17.31
N ASP A 296 -15.70 0.50 -16.70
CA ASP A 296 -16.52 -0.64 -17.13
C ASP A 296 -18.02 -0.33 -16.95
N ASP A 297 -18.41 0.29 -15.84
CA ASP A 297 -19.80 0.69 -15.58
C ASP A 297 -20.25 1.78 -16.56
N TYR A 298 -19.41 2.77 -16.85
CA TYR A 298 -19.67 3.72 -17.93
C TYR A 298 -19.89 3.02 -19.27
N ALA A 299 -18.99 2.09 -19.66
CA ALA A 299 -19.07 1.40 -20.94
C ALA A 299 -20.32 0.51 -21.06
N LYS A 300 -20.76 -0.13 -19.96
CA LYS A 300 -21.97 -0.96 -19.91
C LYS A 300 -23.25 -0.12 -20.00
N ASN A 301 -23.27 1.05 -19.36
CA ASN A 301 -24.45 1.90 -19.31
C ASN A 301 -24.55 2.86 -20.50
N TRP A 302 -23.50 2.96 -21.33
CA TRP A 302 -23.52 3.80 -22.50
C TRP A 302 -24.62 3.41 -23.49
N GLN A 303 -25.38 4.41 -23.92
CA GLN A 303 -26.38 4.30 -24.97
C GLN A 303 -26.17 5.47 -25.92
N SER A 304 -26.21 5.20 -27.22
CA SER A 304 -26.20 6.25 -28.23
C SER A 304 -27.47 7.09 -28.07
N THR A 305 -27.30 8.41 -27.91
CA THR A 305 -28.41 9.35 -27.74
C THR A 305 -28.77 10.08 -29.03
N SER A 306 -27.99 9.90 -30.10
CA SER A 306 -28.20 10.52 -31.41
C SER A 306 -27.56 9.69 -32.52
N SER A 307 -28.04 9.85 -33.76
CA SER A 307 -27.50 9.15 -34.93
C SER A 307 -26.03 9.51 -35.23
N GLU A 308 -25.53 10.62 -34.70
CA GLU A 308 -24.14 11.07 -34.87
C GLU A 308 -23.19 10.40 -33.86
N GLN A 309 -23.70 9.88 -32.74
CA GLN A 309 -22.91 9.13 -31.74
C GLN A 309 -22.88 7.64 -32.11
N VAL A 310 -22.03 7.30 -33.07
CA VAL A 310 -21.90 5.93 -33.58
C VAL A 310 -21.06 5.09 -32.63
N TYR A 311 -20.02 5.67 -32.03
CA TYR A 311 -19.08 4.98 -31.16
C TYR A 311 -19.07 5.58 -29.74
N ARG A 312 -18.65 4.76 -28.77
CA ARG A 312 -18.48 5.21 -27.39
C ARG A 312 -17.45 6.33 -27.33
N GLY A 313 -17.77 7.39 -26.60
CA GLY A 313 -16.91 8.55 -26.42
C GLY A 313 -17.09 9.67 -27.46
N ASP A 314 -17.94 9.45 -28.48
CA ASP A 314 -18.34 10.49 -29.44
C ASP A 314 -19.21 11.57 -28.77
N GLU A 315 -19.83 11.29 -27.62
CA GLU A 315 -20.56 12.28 -26.83
C GLU A 315 -19.67 13.36 -26.21
N TRP A 316 -18.36 13.09 -26.04
CA TRP A 316 -17.41 14.05 -25.48
C TRP A 316 -16.91 14.99 -26.57
N ILE A 317 -17.74 15.96 -26.93
CA ILE A 317 -17.49 16.91 -28.03
C ILE A 317 -16.66 18.14 -27.64
N GLY A 318 -16.05 18.16 -26.45
CA GLY A 318 -15.21 19.28 -26.00
C GLY A 318 -15.95 20.56 -25.54
N SER A 319 -17.28 20.65 -25.69
CA SER A 319 -18.05 21.86 -25.33
C SER A 319 -17.94 22.24 -23.86
N ALA A 320 -18.07 21.27 -22.95
CA ALA A 320 -17.88 21.52 -21.51
C ALA A 320 -16.44 21.89 -21.13
N ALA A 321 -15.47 21.65 -22.03
CA ALA A 321 -14.08 22.04 -21.84
C ALA A 321 -13.75 23.40 -22.51
N GLY A 322 -14.72 24.01 -23.20
CA GLY A 322 -14.54 25.24 -23.98
C GLY A 322 -13.82 25.04 -25.31
N ALA A 323 -13.63 23.79 -25.76
CA ALA A 323 -12.76 23.46 -26.89
C ALA A 323 -13.49 23.44 -28.25
N ALA A 324 -14.76 23.03 -28.28
CA ALA A 324 -15.49 22.83 -29.54
C ALA A 324 -17.01 22.79 -29.30
N SER A 325 -17.82 23.04 -30.33
CA SER A 325 -19.29 22.99 -30.28
C SER A 325 -19.88 21.77 -30.98
N SER A 326 -19.05 20.96 -31.65
CA SER A 326 -19.45 19.72 -32.31
C SER A 326 -18.34 18.67 -32.24
N LEU A 327 -18.69 17.40 -32.49
CA LEU A 327 -17.72 16.30 -32.54
C LEU A 327 -16.63 16.57 -33.59
N ALA A 328 -17.02 16.97 -34.81
CA ALA A 328 -16.10 17.24 -35.91
C ALA A 328 -15.13 18.39 -35.60
N GLU A 329 -15.60 19.46 -34.94
CA GLU A 329 -14.74 20.54 -34.49
C GLU A 329 -13.72 20.04 -33.45
N TYR A 330 -14.14 19.18 -32.53
CA TYR A 330 -13.25 18.65 -31.49
C TYR A 330 -12.20 17.70 -32.06
N GLU A 331 -12.60 16.80 -32.96
CA GLU A 331 -11.67 15.91 -33.68
C GLU A 331 -10.66 16.72 -34.50
N SER A 332 -11.14 17.72 -35.25
CA SER A 332 -10.29 18.63 -36.03
C SER A 332 -9.31 19.41 -35.15
N LEU A 333 -9.73 19.84 -33.94
CA LEU A 333 -8.86 20.52 -33.00
C LEU A 333 -7.73 19.59 -32.54
N ILE A 334 -8.06 18.39 -32.07
CA ILE A 334 -7.08 17.40 -31.59
C ILE A 334 -6.11 17.06 -32.71
N GLU A 335 -6.63 16.81 -33.92
CA GLU A 335 -5.85 16.46 -35.08
C GLU A 335 -4.86 17.58 -35.44
N GLN A 336 -5.33 18.82 -35.59
CA GLN A 336 -4.49 19.93 -36.05
C GLN A 336 -3.51 20.43 -34.98
N GLN A 337 -3.90 20.41 -33.70
CA GLN A 337 -3.07 20.97 -32.63
C GLN A 337 -2.10 19.96 -32.04
N PHE A 338 -2.47 18.68 -31.95
CA PHE A 338 -1.75 17.71 -31.13
C PHE A 338 -1.32 16.44 -31.88
N ILE A 339 -1.89 16.13 -33.06
CA ILE A 339 -1.51 14.96 -33.84
C ILE A 339 -0.66 15.34 -35.06
N ALA A 340 -1.23 16.03 -36.04
CA ALA A 340 -0.60 16.30 -37.34
C ALA A 340 0.76 17.02 -37.25
N PRO A 341 1.01 17.94 -36.30
CA PRO A 341 2.32 18.59 -36.18
C PRO A 341 3.43 17.68 -35.64
N TYR A 342 3.07 16.55 -35.04
CA TYR A 342 3.96 15.81 -34.15
C TYR A 342 4.12 14.33 -34.52
N ILE A 343 3.06 13.68 -35.01
CA ILE A 343 3.04 12.26 -35.33
C ILE A 343 3.40 12.05 -36.81
N GLN A 344 4.33 11.12 -37.06
CA GLN A 344 4.86 10.80 -38.38
C GLN A 344 4.51 9.37 -38.81
N LYS A 345 4.46 9.15 -40.13
CA LYS A 345 4.05 7.88 -40.75
C LYS A 345 4.85 6.64 -40.32
N HIS A 346 6.06 6.83 -39.81
CA HIS A 346 6.91 5.73 -39.36
C HIS A 346 6.79 5.44 -37.86
N HIS A 347 6.12 6.32 -37.09
CA HIS A 347 6.04 6.19 -35.64
C HIS A 347 5.25 4.95 -35.23
N GLN A 348 5.73 4.30 -34.18
CA GLN A 348 4.99 3.37 -33.35
C GLN A 348 4.40 4.16 -32.17
N VAL A 349 3.08 4.33 -32.13
CA VAL A 349 2.41 5.18 -31.15
C VAL A 349 1.73 4.33 -30.09
N LEU A 350 1.84 4.74 -28.83
CA LEU A 350 1.02 4.25 -27.73
C LEU A 350 -0.05 5.27 -27.40
N GLU A 351 -1.30 4.84 -27.29
CA GLU A 351 -2.36 5.62 -26.66
C GLU A 351 -2.74 5.01 -25.30
N ILE A 352 -2.54 5.76 -24.22
CA ILE A 352 -2.95 5.36 -22.87
C ILE A 352 -4.33 5.94 -22.57
N GLY A 353 -5.28 5.08 -22.19
CA GLY A 353 -6.67 5.43 -21.93
C GLY A 353 -7.47 5.67 -23.20
N VAL A 354 -7.33 4.74 -24.16
CA VAL A 354 -7.92 4.84 -25.50
C VAL A 354 -9.45 4.99 -25.52
N GLY A 355 -10.13 4.59 -24.45
CA GLY A 355 -11.57 4.73 -24.32
C GLY A 355 -12.33 3.96 -25.39
N GLY A 356 -13.24 4.63 -26.11
CA GLY A 356 -13.93 4.05 -27.26
C GLY A 356 -13.21 4.23 -28.61
N GLY A 357 -11.96 4.71 -28.60
CA GLY A 357 -11.10 4.77 -29.79
C GLY A 357 -11.26 6.01 -30.66
N LYS A 358 -11.81 7.11 -30.13
CA LYS A 358 -12.00 8.36 -30.88
C LYS A 358 -10.66 8.94 -31.35
N THR A 359 -9.75 9.18 -30.42
CA THR A 359 -8.43 9.72 -30.74
C THR A 359 -7.55 8.69 -31.44
N ALA A 360 -7.65 7.41 -31.06
CA ALA A 360 -7.00 6.30 -31.78
C ALA A 360 -7.30 6.27 -33.27
N ALA A 361 -8.57 6.50 -33.65
CA ALA A 361 -8.97 6.54 -35.05
C ALA A 361 -8.24 7.65 -35.83
N LEU A 362 -8.02 8.81 -35.20
CA LEU A 362 -7.25 9.90 -35.79
C LEU A 362 -5.76 9.54 -35.86
N LEU A 363 -5.17 9.04 -34.76
CA LEU A 363 -3.76 8.65 -34.69
C LEU A 363 -3.37 7.61 -35.74
N LEU A 364 -4.24 6.63 -36.00
CA LEU A 364 -4.01 5.54 -36.95
C LEU A 364 -3.86 6.03 -38.41
N ASN A 365 -4.34 7.25 -38.71
CA ASN A 365 -4.12 7.91 -39.99
C ASN A 365 -2.70 8.51 -40.12
N TYR A 366 -1.98 8.71 -39.02
CA TYR A 366 -0.68 9.39 -39.00
C TYR A 366 0.48 8.48 -38.65
N CYS A 367 0.27 7.36 -37.95
CA CYS A 367 1.31 6.44 -37.52
C CYS A 367 1.38 5.15 -38.34
N ASP A 368 2.49 4.41 -38.21
CA ASP A 368 2.63 3.07 -38.82
C ASP A 368 1.80 2.05 -38.03
N ARG A 369 2.00 2.00 -36.71
CA ARG A 369 1.23 1.12 -35.79
C ARG A 369 0.80 1.85 -34.53
N LEU A 370 -0.30 1.38 -33.96
CA LEU A 370 -0.89 1.92 -32.75
C LEU A 370 -1.03 0.83 -31.68
N VAL A 371 -0.55 1.11 -30.47
CA VAL A 371 -0.81 0.30 -29.28
C VAL A 371 -1.87 1.02 -28.45
N CYS A 372 -3.07 0.47 -28.43
CA CYS A 372 -4.21 0.97 -27.67
C CYS A 372 -4.21 0.33 -26.28
N ALA A 373 -3.97 1.12 -25.24
CA ALA A 373 -3.94 0.65 -23.86
C ALA A 373 -5.10 1.25 -23.05
N ASP A 374 -5.80 0.44 -22.27
CA ASP A 374 -6.87 0.91 -21.38
C ASP A 374 -6.97 0.05 -20.12
N ILE A 375 -7.45 0.66 -19.04
CA ILE A 375 -7.76 -0.07 -17.80
C ILE A 375 -9.12 -0.78 -17.88
N SER A 376 -10.02 -0.40 -18.77
CA SER A 376 -11.32 -1.08 -18.94
C SER A 376 -11.24 -2.09 -20.07
N LYS A 377 -11.63 -3.34 -19.78
CA LYS A 377 -11.73 -4.37 -20.82
C LYS A 377 -12.87 -4.07 -21.79
N GLU A 378 -13.95 -3.47 -21.30
CA GLU A 378 -15.11 -3.09 -22.11
C GLU A 378 -14.80 -1.95 -23.09
N LEU A 379 -13.97 -0.98 -22.68
CA LEU A 379 -13.47 0.08 -23.56
C LEU A 379 -12.52 -0.47 -24.63
N LEU A 380 -11.60 -1.39 -24.27
CA LEU A 380 -10.78 -2.07 -25.26
C LEU A 380 -11.61 -2.85 -26.29
N ASN A 381 -12.66 -3.55 -25.85
CA ASN A 381 -13.56 -4.24 -26.76
C ASN A 381 -14.32 -3.27 -27.67
N ALA A 382 -14.69 -2.08 -27.18
CA ALA A 382 -15.32 -1.05 -27.99
C ALA A 382 -14.37 -0.46 -29.04
N THR A 383 -13.13 -0.15 -28.64
CA THR A 383 -12.09 0.32 -29.54
C THR A 383 -11.76 -0.74 -30.59
N HIS A 384 -11.67 -2.02 -30.21
CA HIS A 384 -11.46 -3.13 -31.15
C HIS A 384 -12.55 -3.20 -32.22
N LYS A 385 -13.82 -3.03 -31.84
CA LYS A 385 -14.93 -2.94 -32.81
C LYS A 385 -14.83 -1.73 -33.74
N ARG A 386 -14.24 -0.62 -33.29
CA ARG A 386 -14.07 0.61 -34.08
C ARG A 386 -12.91 0.50 -35.06
N LEU A 387 -11.78 -0.07 -34.66
CA LEU A 387 -10.52 0.01 -35.43
C LEU A 387 -10.09 -1.32 -36.07
N GLY A 388 -10.55 -2.46 -35.55
CA GLY A 388 -10.09 -3.79 -35.97
C GLY A 388 -8.65 -4.10 -35.54
N ASP A 389 -8.02 -5.07 -36.19
CA ASP A 389 -6.69 -5.59 -35.81
C ASP A 389 -5.55 -5.14 -36.74
N GLU A 390 -5.87 -4.48 -37.85
CA GLU A 390 -4.87 -4.07 -38.82
C GLU A 390 -4.03 -2.90 -38.28
N ARG A 391 -2.73 -3.14 -38.06
CA ARG A 391 -1.76 -2.17 -37.48
C ARG A 391 -2.06 -1.73 -36.05
N VAL A 392 -3.01 -2.36 -35.37
CA VAL A 392 -3.40 -2.03 -33.99
C VAL A 392 -3.15 -3.20 -33.05
N ARG A 393 -2.69 -2.91 -31.84
CA ARG A 393 -2.55 -3.88 -30.73
C ARG A 393 -3.27 -3.35 -29.49
N TYR A 394 -3.94 -4.23 -28.76
CA TYR A 394 -4.70 -3.88 -27.56
C TYR A 394 -4.03 -4.40 -26.30
N VAL A 395 -3.87 -3.55 -25.28
CA VAL A 395 -3.22 -3.90 -24.00
C VAL A 395 -4.11 -3.51 -22.83
N LYS A 396 -4.45 -4.48 -21.98
CA LYS A 396 -5.18 -4.24 -20.73
C LYS A 396 -4.22 -3.79 -19.64
N LEU A 397 -4.47 -2.61 -19.09
CA LEU A 397 -3.74 -2.03 -17.98
C LEU A 397 -4.34 -2.47 -16.63
N ASP A 398 -3.55 -2.33 -15.56
CA ASP A 398 -3.91 -2.59 -14.16
C ASP A 398 -4.07 -1.29 -13.32
N GLY A 399 -3.88 -0.14 -13.97
CA GLY A 399 -3.90 1.18 -13.36
C GLY A 399 -2.65 1.54 -12.54
N LEU A 400 -1.57 0.77 -12.65
CA LEU A 400 -0.32 0.97 -11.90
C LEU A 400 0.94 0.75 -12.76
N THR A 401 0.89 -0.19 -13.69
CA THR A 401 1.99 -0.57 -14.56
C THR A 401 1.66 -0.32 -16.02
N LEU A 402 2.66 -0.50 -16.87
CA LEU A 402 2.52 -0.51 -18.33
C LEU A 402 2.96 -1.89 -18.87
N ASP A 403 2.78 -2.92 -18.05
CA ASP A 403 3.14 -4.29 -18.38
C ASP A 403 2.32 -4.77 -19.59
N GLY A 404 2.94 -5.58 -20.43
CA GLY A 404 2.37 -5.95 -21.72
C GLY A 404 2.65 -4.93 -22.83
N ILE A 405 3.45 -3.90 -22.59
CA ILE A 405 4.07 -3.07 -23.63
C ILE A 405 5.58 -3.31 -23.60
N ALA A 406 6.17 -3.59 -24.76
CA ALA A 406 7.58 -3.93 -24.83
C ALA A 406 8.45 -2.68 -24.57
N PRO A 407 9.54 -2.78 -23.78
CA PRO A 407 10.51 -1.71 -23.64
C PRO A 407 11.11 -1.30 -25.00
N GLN A 408 11.47 -0.02 -25.15
CA GLN A 408 12.15 0.50 -26.34
C GLN A 408 11.44 0.14 -27.66
N SER A 409 10.10 0.11 -27.66
CA SER A 409 9.30 -0.34 -28.81
C SER A 409 8.50 0.77 -29.47
N LEU A 410 8.33 1.91 -28.79
CA LEU A 410 7.45 3.01 -29.20
C LEU A 410 8.25 4.28 -29.47
N ASP A 411 7.80 5.11 -30.41
CA ASP A 411 8.42 6.41 -30.68
C ASP A 411 7.65 7.54 -29.97
N VAL A 412 6.34 7.35 -29.76
CA VAL A 412 5.45 8.34 -29.15
C VAL A 412 4.52 7.73 -28.10
N CYS A 413 4.34 8.44 -26.98
CA CYS A 413 3.27 8.19 -26.00
C CYS A 413 2.23 9.31 -26.06
N PHE A 414 0.98 8.96 -26.35
CA PHE A 414 -0.16 9.85 -26.44
C PHE A 414 -1.14 9.51 -25.31
N CYS A 415 -1.43 10.45 -24.42
CA CYS A 415 -2.42 10.25 -23.35
C CYS A 415 -3.33 11.47 -23.27
N TYR A 416 -4.51 11.33 -23.87
CA TYR A 416 -5.42 12.43 -24.10
C TYR A 416 -6.82 12.14 -23.54
N ASP A 417 -7.34 13.06 -22.73
CA ASP A 417 -8.66 12.95 -22.07
C ASP A 417 -8.75 11.79 -21.06
N THR A 418 -7.60 11.28 -20.63
CA THR A 418 -7.49 10.24 -19.60
C THR A 418 -7.04 10.81 -18.27
N LEU A 419 -5.92 11.54 -18.24
CA LEU A 419 -5.35 12.07 -16.99
C LEU A 419 -6.24 13.11 -16.32
N VAL A 420 -7.24 13.63 -17.05
CA VAL A 420 -8.31 14.45 -16.48
C VAL A 420 -9.12 13.72 -15.39
N HIS A 421 -9.03 12.39 -15.33
CA HIS A 421 -9.70 11.54 -14.34
C HIS A 421 -8.77 10.91 -13.31
N ILE A 422 -7.45 10.97 -13.52
CA ILE A 422 -6.44 10.21 -12.76
C ILE A 422 -5.82 11.07 -11.68
N GLU A 423 -5.67 10.53 -10.47
CA GLU A 423 -5.08 11.26 -9.35
C GLU A 423 -3.61 11.64 -9.57
N PRO A 424 -3.13 12.79 -9.04
CA PRO A 424 -1.76 13.27 -9.27
C PRO A 424 -0.65 12.25 -9.00
N ARG A 425 -0.83 11.40 -7.98
CA ARG A 425 0.14 10.36 -7.62
C ARG A 425 0.22 9.25 -8.67
N ASP A 426 -0.92 8.88 -9.22
CA ASP A 426 -1.02 7.87 -10.27
C ASP A 426 -0.46 8.44 -11.58
N ILE A 427 -0.77 9.71 -11.91
CA ILE A 427 -0.16 10.44 -13.04
C ILE A 427 1.37 10.40 -12.93
N PHE A 428 1.92 10.78 -11.77
CA PHE A 428 3.37 10.78 -11.54
C PHE A 428 3.98 9.38 -11.74
N ASN A 429 3.32 8.33 -11.27
CA ASN A 429 3.76 6.95 -11.50
C ASN A 429 3.73 6.54 -12.99
N TYR A 430 2.75 6.99 -13.78
CA TYR A 430 2.78 6.76 -15.23
C TYR A 430 3.98 7.49 -15.87
N LEU A 431 4.23 8.74 -15.49
CA LEU A 431 5.36 9.53 -16.00
C LEU A 431 6.72 8.91 -15.68
N THR A 432 6.90 8.18 -14.58
CA THR A 432 8.17 7.49 -14.27
C THR A 432 8.40 6.25 -15.14
N ARG A 433 7.35 5.66 -15.71
CA ARG A 433 7.39 4.38 -16.42
C ARG A 433 7.47 4.53 -17.94
N ILE A 434 6.81 5.56 -18.48
CA ILE A 434 6.75 5.82 -19.93
C ILE A 434 8.13 5.84 -20.62
N PRO A 435 9.20 6.45 -20.06
CA PRO A 435 10.47 6.55 -20.78
C PRO A 435 11.08 5.19 -21.14
N ALA A 436 10.82 4.13 -20.35
CA ALA A 436 11.34 2.78 -20.60
C ALA A 436 10.77 2.12 -21.86
N LEU A 437 9.61 2.60 -22.31
CA LEU A 437 8.91 2.07 -23.47
C LEU A 437 9.35 2.77 -24.77
N LEU A 438 9.92 3.97 -24.63
CA LEU A 438 10.18 4.87 -25.75
C LEU A 438 11.61 4.74 -26.29
N LYS A 439 11.73 4.82 -27.62
CA LYS A 439 12.96 4.90 -28.40
C LYS A 439 12.88 6.10 -29.35
N GLY A 440 14.00 6.42 -30.02
CA GLY A 440 14.02 7.44 -31.07
C GLY A 440 13.57 8.81 -30.57
N ASP A 441 12.50 9.33 -31.19
CA ASP A 441 11.94 10.67 -30.94
C ASP A 441 11.44 10.86 -29.51
N ARG A 442 11.00 9.79 -28.83
CA ARG A 442 10.55 9.78 -27.42
C ARG A 442 9.52 10.87 -27.09
N LEU A 443 8.65 11.17 -28.04
CA LEU A 443 7.70 12.25 -27.90
C LEU A 443 6.55 11.83 -26.97
N CYS A 444 6.08 12.76 -26.14
CA CYS A 444 4.99 12.55 -25.21
C CYS A 444 3.96 13.68 -25.30
N ILE A 445 2.68 13.31 -25.40
CA ILE A 445 1.54 14.24 -25.35
C ILE A 445 0.70 13.89 -24.12
N PHE A 446 0.55 14.83 -23.19
CA PHE A 446 -0.21 14.64 -21.95
C PHE A 446 -1.30 15.70 -21.78
N HIS A 447 -2.56 15.27 -21.75
CA HIS A 447 -3.72 16.12 -21.46
C HIS A 447 -4.25 15.84 -20.05
N HIS A 448 -4.33 16.86 -19.20
CA HIS A 448 -4.80 16.74 -17.81
C HIS A 448 -5.62 17.96 -17.37
N THR A 449 -6.31 17.86 -16.24
CA THR A 449 -7.13 18.98 -15.71
C THR A 449 -6.27 20.18 -15.33
N ASN A 450 -6.82 21.39 -15.43
CA ASN A 450 -6.16 22.58 -14.89
C ASN A 450 -7.09 23.36 -13.97
N LEU A 451 -6.98 23.13 -12.66
CA LEU A 451 -7.80 23.84 -11.66
C LEU A 451 -7.53 25.35 -11.56
N LEU A 452 -6.43 25.84 -12.16
CA LEU A 452 -6.18 27.29 -12.23
C LEU A 452 -6.98 27.97 -13.36
N SER A 453 -7.61 27.21 -14.26
CA SER A 453 -8.53 27.77 -15.26
C SER A 453 -9.91 27.97 -14.65
N GLU A 454 -10.65 28.97 -15.16
CA GLU A 454 -12.01 29.24 -14.69
C GLU A 454 -12.95 28.05 -14.94
N LEU A 455 -12.91 27.46 -16.14
CA LEU A 455 -13.74 26.29 -16.47
C LEU A 455 -13.32 25.04 -15.67
N GLY A 456 -12.03 24.86 -15.40
CA GLY A 456 -11.51 23.76 -14.57
C GLY A 456 -11.98 23.88 -13.13
N TRP A 457 -11.91 25.10 -12.57
CA TRP A 457 -12.42 25.39 -11.23
C TRP A 457 -13.94 25.17 -11.14
N GLN A 458 -14.70 25.64 -12.12
CA GLN A 458 -16.15 25.39 -12.19
C GLN A 458 -16.48 23.90 -12.26
N LYS A 459 -15.74 23.12 -13.05
CA LYS A 459 -15.94 21.66 -13.14
C LYS A 459 -15.63 20.98 -11.79
N PHE A 460 -14.56 21.38 -11.12
CA PHE A 460 -14.27 20.90 -9.76
C PHE A 460 -15.43 21.17 -8.80
N LEU A 461 -15.96 22.40 -8.78
CA LEU A 461 -17.10 22.77 -7.93
C LEU A 461 -18.41 22.03 -8.27
N GLN A 462 -18.55 21.43 -9.46
CA GLN A 462 -19.72 20.61 -9.81
C GLN A 462 -19.62 19.16 -9.29
N ASP A 463 -18.38 18.71 -9.02
CA ASP A 463 -18.10 17.33 -8.62
C ASP A 463 -17.62 17.23 -7.16
N TRP A 464 -17.29 18.36 -6.50
CA TRP A 464 -16.61 18.36 -5.20
C TRP A 464 -17.38 17.59 -4.11
N ASP A 465 -18.68 17.84 -3.98
CA ASP A 465 -19.55 17.29 -2.93
C ASP A 465 -19.72 15.77 -3.08
N LYS A 466 -19.73 15.28 -4.31
CA LYS A 466 -19.75 13.86 -4.66
C LYS A 466 -18.43 13.15 -4.36
N ASN A 467 -17.34 13.89 -4.16
CA ASN A 467 -15.99 13.36 -3.96
C ASN A 467 -15.39 13.68 -2.56
N LEU A 468 -16.24 13.91 -1.55
CA LEU A 468 -15.83 14.18 -0.16
C LEU A 468 -15.61 12.91 0.69
N LEU A 469 -14.97 13.10 1.85
CA LEU A 469 -14.84 12.11 2.93
C LEU A 469 -14.18 10.78 2.51
N GLY A 470 -13.24 10.83 1.58
CA GLY A 470 -12.51 9.65 1.10
C GLY A 470 -13.29 8.79 0.10
N ASN A 471 -14.46 9.25 -0.36
CA ASN A 471 -15.12 8.68 -1.53
C ASN A 471 -14.69 9.45 -2.76
N ARG A 472 -14.06 8.78 -3.73
CA ARG A 472 -13.79 9.35 -5.04
C ARG A 472 -14.24 8.37 -6.11
N HIS A 473 -15.07 8.84 -7.04
CA HIS A 473 -15.48 8.02 -8.18
C HIS A 473 -14.33 7.89 -9.19
N GLY A 474 -14.19 6.74 -9.84
CA GLY A 474 -13.09 6.49 -10.81
C GLY A 474 -13.12 7.43 -12.03
N THR A 475 -14.31 7.89 -12.43
CA THR A 475 -14.49 8.88 -13.51
C THR A 475 -14.50 10.33 -13.03
N ALA A 476 -14.26 10.59 -11.74
CA ALA A 476 -14.28 11.96 -11.22
C ALA A 476 -13.16 12.82 -11.80
N PHE A 477 -13.40 14.14 -11.91
CA PHE A 477 -12.41 15.11 -12.36
C PHE A 477 -11.22 15.17 -11.38
N SER A 478 -10.00 15.14 -11.92
CA SER A 478 -8.76 15.11 -11.14
C SER A 478 -8.36 16.48 -10.58
N LEU A 479 -7.61 16.45 -9.48
CA LEU A 479 -7.04 17.63 -8.81
C LEU A 479 -5.63 17.94 -9.30
N MET A 480 -5.52 18.41 -10.56
CA MET A 480 -4.25 18.81 -11.16
C MET A 480 -4.23 20.30 -11.52
N THR A 481 -3.02 20.85 -11.59
CA THR A 481 -2.74 22.15 -12.20
C THR A 481 -1.57 22.00 -13.15
N ASP A 482 -1.45 22.92 -14.08
CA ASP A 482 -0.28 23.03 -14.95
C ASP A 482 1.04 23.12 -14.15
N THR A 483 1.04 23.83 -13.03
CA THR A 483 2.22 24.02 -12.17
C THR A 483 2.66 22.71 -11.49
N ILE A 484 1.71 21.85 -11.13
CA ILE A 484 2.02 20.51 -10.59
C ILE A 484 2.63 19.64 -11.69
N MET A 485 2.04 19.62 -12.88
CA MET A 485 2.53 18.84 -14.01
C MET A 485 3.93 19.30 -14.44
N GLU A 486 4.16 20.61 -14.54
CA GLU A 486 5.49 21.17 -14.84
C GLU A 486 6.54 20.69 -13.84
N ARG A 487 6.20 20.65 -12.54
CA ARG A 487 7.09 20.14 -11.50
C ARG A 487 7.37 18.65 -11.65
N PHE A 488 6.38 17.85 -12.05
CA PHE A 488 6.57 16.42 -12.33
C PHE A 488 7.50 16.20 -13.52
N LEU A 489 7.21 16.85 -14.65
CA LEU A 489 8.00 16.76 -15.87
C LEU A 489 9.46 17.21 -15.64
N THR A 490 9.65 18.36 -14.98
CA THR A 490 10.99 18.87 -14.63
C THR A 490 11.74 17.93 -13.71
N HIS A 491 11.08 17.39 -12.67
CA HIS A 491 11.71 16.47 -11.72
C HIS A 491 12.14 15.16 -12.37
N LEU A 492 11.36 14.69 -13.35
CA LEU A 492 11.64 13.46 -14.10
C LEU A 492 12.49 13.71 -15.36
N ASN A 493 13.04 14.92 -15.51
CA ASN A 493 13.91 15.31 -16.64
C ASN A 493 13.24 15.18 -18.02
N TYR A 494 11.93 15.38 -18.13
CA TYR A 494 11.28 15.57 -19.43
C TYR A 494 11.64 16.94 -19.99
N GLU A 495 12.00 16.99 -21.27
CA GLU A 495 12.18 18.26 -21.98
C GLU A 495 10.79 18.77 -22.41
N ILE A 496 10.39 19.92 -21.89
CA ILE A 496 9.11 20.54 -22.24
C ILE A 496 9.27 21.31 -23.55
N LEU A 497 8.60 20.84 -24.61
CA LEU A 497 8.64 21.46 -25.93
C LEU A 497 7.53 22.51 -26.09
N ARG A 498 6.35 22.23 -25.54
CA ARG A 498 5.20 23.15 -25.54
C ARG A 498 4.27 22.84 -24.37
N LYS A 499 3.78 23.92 -23.75
CA LYS A 499 2.64 23.93 -22.84
C LYS A 499 1.49 24.64 -23.55
N ASP A 500 0.32 24.03 -23.61
CA ASP A 500 -0.89 24.59 -24.19
C ASP A 500 -2.01 24.61 -23.15
N ASN A 501 -2.48 25.80 -22.82
CA ASN A 501 -3.61 26.05 -21.92
C ASN A 501 -4.71 26.88 -22.60
N GLU A 502 -4.67 26.96 -23.94
CA GLU A 502 -5.56 27.82 -24.74
C GLU A 502 -6.50 26.99 -25.61
N SER A 503 -6.00 25.90 -26.21
CA SER A 503 -6.78 25.07 -27.14
C SER A 503 -7.91 24.32 -26.43
N VAL A 504 -7.71 23.94 -25.17
CA VAL A 504 -8.73 23.35 -24.29
C VAL A 504 -8.83 24.20 -23.03
N PRO A 505 -9.63 25.29 -23.01
CA PRO A 505 -9.60 26.29 -21.93
C PRO A 505 -9.82 25.75 -20.51
N ARG A 506 -10.47 24.60 -20.34
CA ARG A 506 -10.64 23.92 -19.04
C ARG A 506 -9.35 23.25 -18.53
N ASP A 507 -8.52 22.78 -19.44
CA ASP A 507 -7.49 21.78 -19.19
C ASP A 507 -6.10 22.30 -19.59
N CYS A 508 -5.10 21.42 -19.60
CA CYS A 508 -3.75 21.72 -20.08
C CYS A 508 -3.20 20.52 -20.88
N VAL A 509 -2.56 20.81 -22.00
CA VAL A 509 -1.87 19.83 -22.84
C VAL A 509 -0.38 20.12 -22.89
N TRP A 510 0.44 19.09 -22.67
CA TRP A 510 1.89 19.18 -22.74
C TRP A 510 2.41 18.37 -23.91
N ILE A 511 3.33 18.97 -24.65
CA ILE A 511 4.18 18.27 -25.61
C ILE A 511 5.58 18.29 -25.03
N CYS A 512 6.14 17.11 -24.81
CA CYS A 512 7.45 16.94 -24.20
C CYS A 512 8.22 15.79 -24.82
N GLN A 513 9.53 15.78 -24.63
CA GLN A 513 10.39 14.65 -24.96
C GLN A 513 10.81 13.95 -23.67
N ALA A 514 10.60 12.62 -23.62
CA ALA A 514 10.97 11.82 -22.46
C ALA A 514 12.50 11.66 -22.35
N PRO A 515 13.05 11.58 -21.12
CA PRO A 515 14.49 11.43 -20.88
C PRO A 515 15.05 10.13 -21.49
N GLU A 516 16.36 10.09 -21.74
CA GLU A 516 17.04 8.83 -22.04
C GLU A 516 17.15 8.01 -20.75
N ILE A 517 16.92 6.71 -20.86
CA ILE A 517 17.27 5.78 -19.80
C ILE A 517 18.65 5.23 -20.14
N ILE A 518 19.64 5.62 -19.33
CA ILE A 518 21.04 5.19 -19.42
C ILE A 518 21.18 3.75 -18.91
#